data_AF-A0A6B8RPC8-F1
#
_entry.id   AF-A0A6B8RPC8-F1
#
_cell.length_a   1.000
_cell.length_b   1.000
_cell.length_c   1.000
_cell.angle_alpha   90.00
_cell.angle_beta   90.00
_cell.angle_gamma   90.00
#
_symmetry.space_group_name_H-M   'P 1'
#
loop_
_entity.id
_entity.type
_entity.pdbx_description
1 polymer ?
#
loop_
_entity_poly.entity_id
_entity_poly.type
_entity_poly.pdbx_seq_one_letter_code
_entity_poly.pdbx_strand_id
1 'polypeptide(L)'
;MLGCGYCRQLDYFEIVNNKQREFFSVNEKKLVIFLDSGDTIIDETTEVRDSEGIVLSASVIPDADVMVKTLYNRGYTLVLVADGDAQSFKNVFKQQGLYDYFTAMIISENIKATKPSPRMFKAAAGAIELNEADYSRIVMVGNNLSRDIKGANALGITSVFLSWTSRYPHTPADESERPDYTIAEPLELLELVEKLNAALLNNVS
;
A
#
# COMPACT_ATOMS: atom_id res chain seq x y z
N MET A 1 43.83 -36.56 28.29
CA MET A 1 44.02 -35.39 27.40
C MET A 1 42.93 -35.45 26.34
N LEU A 2 41.87 -34.66 26.49
CA LEU A 2 40.75 -34.60 25.54
C LEU A 2 41.06 -33.51 24.50
N GLY A 3 41.15 -33.91 23.23
CA GLY A 3 41.39 -33.04 22.09
C GLY A 3 40.10 -32.48 21.52
N CYS A 4 40.02 -31.14 21.50
CA CYS A 4 39.38 -30.24 20.53
C CYS A 4 38.24 -30.82 19.65
N GLY A 5 37.00 -30.57 20.06
CA GLY A 5 35.79 -30.75 19.25
C GLY A 5 34.97 -29.46 19.04
N TYR A 6 35.51 -28.29 19.42
CA TYR A 6 34.73 -27.04 19.53
C TYR A 6 35.03 -25.98 18.45
N CYS A 7 35.81 -26.30 17.42
CA CYS A 7 36.17 -25.32 16.40
C CYS A 7 35.29 -25.37 15.13
N ARG A 8 34.46 -26.41 14.90
CA ARG A 8 33.68 -26.55 13.66
C ARG A 8 32.23 -26.06 13.74
N GLN A 9 31.76 -25.65 14.92
CA GLN A 9 30.34 -25.31 15.14
C GLN A 9 30.08 -23.80 15.05
N LEU A 10 31.11 -22.97 15.23
CA LEU A 10 31.04 -21.52 15.05
C LEU A 10 30.99 -21.14 13.55
N ASP A 11 31.77 -21.82 12.71
CA ASP A 11 31.74 -21.60 11.26
C ASP A 11 30.36 -21.95 10.64
N TYR A 12 29.68 -22.99 11.14
CA TYR A 12 28.38 -23.41 10.61
C TYR A 12 27.26 -22.41 10.92
N PHE A 13 27.25 -21.83 12.13
CA PHE A 13 26.26 -20.81 12.51
C PHE A 13 26.46 -19.49 11.76
N GLU A 14 27.71 -19.07 11.52
CA GLU A 14 27.99 -17.89 10.69
C GLU A 14 27.64 -18.14 9.21
N ILE A 15 27.93 -19.33 8.66
CA ILE A 15 27.58 -19.68 7.27
C ILE A 15 26.05 -19.74 7.08
N VAL A 16 25.29 -20.27 8.04
CA VAL A 16 23.81 -20.29 7.98
C VAL A 16 23.24 -18.88 8.07
N ASN A 17 23.81 -18.01 8.92
CA ASN A 17 23.40 -16.60 9.01
C ASN A 17 23.81 -15.78 7.78
N ASN A 18 24.97 -16.03 7.18
CA ASN A 18 25.38 -15.36 5.94
C ASN A 18 24.58 -15.86 4.75
N LYS A 19 24.27 -17.16 4.66
CA LYS A 19 23.36 -17.66 3.63
C LYS A 19 21.93 -17.16 3.82
N GLN A 20 21.43 -17.04 5.05
CA GLN A 20 20.13 -16.40 5.29
C GLN A 20 20.16 -14.90 4.94
N ARG A 21 21.23 -14.16 5.26
CA ARG A 21 21.37 -12.75 4.85
C ARG A 21 21.55 -12.58 3.34
N GLU A 22 22.29 -13.46 2.67
CA GLU A 22 22.42 -13.49 1.21
C GLU A 22 21.10 -13.90 0.53
N PHE A 23 20.27 -14.75 1.17
CA PHE A 23 18.94 -15.10 0.67
C PHE A 23 17.91 -13.98 0.92
N PHE A 24 18.03 -13.24 2.03
CA PHE A 24 17.25 -12.03 2.31
C PHE A 24 17.72 -10.80 1.52
N SER A 25 18.84 -10.91 0.79
CA SER A 25 19.29 -9.88 -0.18
C SER A 25 18.62 -10.02 -1.55
N VAL A 26 17.66 -10.93 -1.73
CA VAL A 26 16.98 -11.14 -3.01
C VAL A 26 15.65 -10.39 -3.02
N ASN A 27 15.64 -9.23 -3.70
CA ASN A 27 14.49 -8.35 -4.00
C ASN A 27 13.94 -7.47 -2.87
N GLU A 28 14.76 -6.61 -2.27
CA GLU A 28 14.21 -5.44 -1.57
C GLU A 28 13.45 -4.57 -2.60
N LYS A 29 12.12 -4.52 -2.47
CA LYS A 29 11.28 -3.67 -3.32
C LYS A 29 11.52 -2.21 -2.91
N LYS A 30 12.03 -1.41 -3.85
CA LYS A 30 12.19 0.04 -3.65
C LYS A 30 10.85 0.76 -3.71
N LEU A 31 9.88 0.25 -4.46
CA LEU A 31 8.56 0.86 -4.56
C LEU A 31 7.75 0.61 -3.28
N VAL A 32 7.08 1.64 -2.79
CA VAL A 32 6.12 1.57 -1.68
C VAL A 32 4.73 1.87 -2.22
N ILE A 33 3.73 1.12 -1.76
CA ILE A 33 2.37 1.20 -2.31
C ILE A 33 1.42 1.71 -1.23
N PHE A 34 0.85 2.88 -1.49
CA PHE A 34 -0.27 3.43 -0.72
C PHE A 34 -1.57 3.02 -1.41
N LEU A 35 -2.51 2.49 -0.64
CA LEU A 35 -3.81 2.03 -1.13
C LEU A 35 -4.93 2.77 -0.40
N ASP A 36 -5.91 3.27 -1.14
CA ASP A 36 -7.20 3.62 -0.55
C ASP A 36 -7.99 2.35 -0.15
N SER A 37 -9.04 2.54 0.66
CA SER A 37 -9.97 1.48 1.05
C SER A 37 -11.24 1.46 0.19
N GLY A 38 -12.05 2.52 0.27
CA GLY A 38 -13.40 2.54 -0.29
C GLY A 38 -13.36 2.51 -1.81
N ASP A 39 -14.09 1.57 -2.41
CA ASP A 39 -14.11 1.33 -3.84
C ASP A 39 -12.68 1.24 -4.45
N THR A 40 -11.72 0.75 -3.67
CA THR A 40 -10.35 0.44 -4.11
C THR A 40 -9.93 -0.94 -3.64
N ILE A 41 -10.30 -1.29 -2.41
CA ILE A 41 -10.20 -2.65 -1.86
C ILE A 41 -11.58 -3.15 -1.44
N ILE A 42 -12.36 -2.31 -0.76
CA ILE A 42 -13.66 -2.62 -0.19
C ILE A 42 -14.75 -2.12 -1.12
N ASP A 43 -15.73 -2.96 -1.43
CA ASP A 43 -16.92 -2.54 -2.16
C ASP A 43 -17.83 -1.77 -1.21
N GLU A 44 -17.84 -0.44 -1.32
CA GLU A 44 -18.62 0.41 -0.42
C GLU A 44 -20.14 0.16 -0.56
N THR A 45 -20.60 -0.45 -1.65
CA THR A 45 -22.03 -0.78 -1.83
C THR A 45 -22.49 -1.96 -0.97
N THR A 46 -21.53 -2.72 -0.43
CA THR A 46 -21.78 -3.91 0.40
C THR A 46 -21.70 -3.62 1.91
N GLU A 47 -21.45 -2.37 2.29
CA GLU A 47 -21.30 -1.98 3.68
C GLU A 47 -22.59 -2.16 4.48
N VAL A 48 -22.48 -2.88 5.58
CA VAL A 48 -23.50 -2.94 6.64
C VAL A 48 -23.03 -2.04 7.77
N ARG A 49 -23.84 -1.03 8.12
CA ARG A 49 -23.51 -0.04 9.13
C ARG A 49 -24.43 -0.16 10.35
N ASP A 50 -23.92 0.18 11.53
CA ASP A 50 -24.73 0.33 12.73
C ASP A 50 -25.46 1.70 12.77
N SER A 51 -26.17 1.96 13.88
CA SER A 51 -26.89 3.23 14.08
C SER A 51 -26.01 4.45 14.22
N GLU A 52 -24.72 4.29 14.52
CA GLU A 52 -23.74 5.37 14.64
C GLU A 52 -22.99 5.61 13.33
N GLY A 53 -23.25 4.79 12.30
CA GLY A 53 -22.63 4.87 10.99
C GLY A 53 -21.33 4.06 10.87
N ILE A 54 -20.92 3.32 11.90
CA ILE A 54 -19.73 2.46 11.85
C ILE A 54 -20.01 1.26 10.97
N VAL A 55 -19.06 0.97 10.06
CA VAL A 55 -19.15 -0.21 9.18
C VAL A 55 -18.85 -1.46 10.01
N LEU A 56 -19.82 -2.36 10.09
CA LEU A 56 -19.72 -3.64 10.78
C LEU A 56 -19.11 -4.71 9.87
N SER A 57 -19.47 -4.70 8.59
CA SER A 57 -18.97 -5.64 7.59
C SER A 57 -19.09 -5.05 6.18
N ALA A 58 -18.21 -5.47 5.28
CA ALA A 58 -18.27 -5.19 3.86
C ALA A 58 -17.48 -6.26 3.12
N SER A 59 -17.77 -6.47 1.83
CA SER A 59 -17.03 -7.35 0.93
C SER A 59 -15.90 -6.59 0.24
N VAL A 60 -14.91 -7.32 -0.25
CA VAL A 60 -13.91 -6.76 -1.17
C VAL A 60 -14.48 -6.61 -2.57
N ILE A 61 -13.95 -5.66 -3.35
CA ILE A 61 -14.19 -5.59 -4.79
C ILE A 61 -13.53 -6.82 -5.46
N PRO A 62 -13.93 -7.21 -6.68
CA PRO A 62 -13.37 -8.38 -7.35
C PRO A 62 -11.84 -8.36 -7.37
N ASP A 63 -11.24 -9.46 -6.91
CA ASP A 63 -9.79 -9.72 -6.88
C ASP A 63 -8.91 -8.73 -6.08
N ALA A 64 -9.49 -7.79 -5.32
CA ALA A 64 -8.69 -6.87 -4.51
C ALA A 64 -7.96 -7.57 -3.36
N ASP A 65 -8.54 -8.60 -2.76
CA ASP A 65 -7.84 -9.39 -1.74
C ASP A 65 -6.68 -10.18 -2.35
N VAL A 66 -6.86 -10.73 -3.56
CA VAL A 66 -5.80 -11.39 -4.34
C VAL A 66 -4.68 -10.41 -4.66
N MET A 67 -5.01 -9.19 -5.09
CA MET A 67 -4.06 -8.10 -5.32
C MET A 67 -3.23 -7.82 -4.06
N VAL A 68 -3.88 -7.50 -2.93
CA VAL A 68 -3.19 -7.15 -1.67
C VAL A 68 -2.27 -8.28 -1.20
N LYS A 69 -2.79 -9.51 -1.15
CA LYS A 69 -2.02 -10.69 -0.72
C LYS A 69 -0.83 -10.94 -1.64
N THR A 70 -1.01 -10.79 -2.95
CA THR A 70 0.06 -11.01 -3.93
C THR A 70 1.15 -9.96 -3.82
N LEU A 71 0.79 -8.68 -3.69
CA LEU A 71 1.76 -7.60 -3.51
C LEU A 71 2.61 -7.81 -2.25
N TYR A 72 1.96 -8.10 -1.12
CA TYR A 72 2.66 -8.38 0.12
C TYR A 72 3.58 -9.59 0.01
N ASN A 73 3.10 -10.70 -0.57
CA ASN A 73 3.91 -11.92 -0.74
C ASN A 73 5.10 -11.71 -1.70
N ARG A 74 5.03 -10.72 -2.59
CA ARG A 74 6.14 -10.28 -3.45
C ARG A 74 7.12 -9.32 -2.77
N GLY A 75 6.88 -8.99 -1.50
CA GLY A 75 7.77 -8.16 -0.68
C GLY A 75 7.53 -6.65 -0.78
N TYR A 76 6.40 -6.20 -1.32
CA TYR A 76 6.08 -4.77 -1.31
C TYR A 76 5.62 -4.31 0.08
N THR A 77 6.06 -3.12 0.47
CA THR A 77 5.52 -2.41 1.64
C THR A 77 4.17 -1.79 1.26
N LEU A 78 3.11 -2.15 2.00
CA LEU A 78 1.76 -1.66 1.79
C LEU A 78 1.33 -0.75 2.93
N VAL A 79 0.77 0.41 2.61
CA VAL A 79 0.19 1.34 3.60
C VAL A 79 -1.24 1.68 3.18
N LEU A 80 -2.19 1.53 4.09
CA LEU A 80 -3.56 1.97 3.85
C LEU A 80 -3.65 3.48 4.10
N VAL A 81 -4.26 4.24 3.20
CA VAL A 81 -4.49 5.68 3.33
C VAL A 81 -5.96 5.97 3.03
N ALA A 82 -6.79 6.01 4.09
CA ALA A 82 -8.24 5.99 3.95
C ALA A 82 -8.93 7.12 4.74
N ASP A 83 -10.00 7.65 4.16
CA ASP A 83 -10.89 8.60 4.84
C ASP A 83 -12.07 7.83 5.46
N GLY A 84 -12.28 7.96 6.77
CA GLY A 84 -13.36 7.32 7.50
C GLY A 84 -13.01 7.08 8.97
N ASP A 85 -13.81 6.24 9.63
CA ASP A 85 -13.65 5.88 11.04
C ASP A 85 -12.72 4.69 11.23
N ALA A 86 -11.85 4.76 12.23
CA ALA A 86 -10.85 3.72 12.48
C ALA A 86 -11.46 2.38 12.86
N GLN A 87 -12.59 2.41 13.58
CA GLN A 87 -13.31 1.20 13.95
C GLN A 87 -13.91 0.50 12.72
N SER A 88 -14.41 1.24 11.74
CA SER A 88 -14.93 0.71 10.48
C SER A 88 -13.86 -0.07 9.72
N PHE A 89 -12.68 0.53 9.52
CA PHE A 89 -11.56 -0.14 8.84
C PHE A 89 -11.08 -1.37 9.63
N LYS A 90 -10.98 -1.27 10.96
CA LYS A 90 -10.58 -2.40 11.80
C LYS A 90 -11.55 -3.58 11.68
N ASN A 91 -12.86 -3.33 11.68
CA ASN A 91 -13.87 -4.38 11.53
C ASN A 91 -13.71 -5.09 10.18
N VAL A 92 -13.78 -4.30 9.10
CA VAL A 92 -13.81 -4.83 7.73
C VAL A 92 -12.50 -5.54 7.39
N PHE A 93 -11.34 -4.94 7.63
CA PHE A 93 -10.07 -5.54 7.24
C PHE A 93 -9.72 -6.78 8.07
N LYS A 94 -10.15 -6.87 9.33
CA LYS A 94 -9.99 -8.10 10.12
C LYS A 94 -10.90 -9.20 9.62
N GLN A 95 -12.15 -8.89 9.31
CA GLN A 95 -13.11 -9.85 8.78
C GLN A 95 -12.66 -10.40 7.42
N GLN A 96 -12.13 -9.54 6.55
CA GLN A 96 -11.60 -9.92 5.24
C GLN A 96 -10.21 -10.58 5.31
N GLY A 97 -9.61 -10.68 6.49
CA GLY A 97 -8.27 -11.23 6.67
C GLY A 97 -7.18 -10.43 5.96
N LEU A 98 -7.36 -9.12 5.79
CA LEU A 98 -6.43 -8.21 5.12
C LEU A 98 -5.67 -7.29 6.07
N TYR A 99 -6.09 -7.20 7.34
CA TYR A 99 -5.53 -6.25 8.31
C TYR A 99 -4.00 -6.35 8.46
N ASP A 100 -3.48 -7.58 8.55
CA ASP A 100 -2.06 -7.82 8.82
C ASP A 100 -1.14 -7.69 7.59
N TYR A 101 -1.72 -7.38 6.42
CA TYR A 101 -0.95 -7.16 5.18
C TYR A 101 -0.44 -5.72 5.04
N PHE A 102 -0.88 -4.81 5.90
CA PHE A 102 -0.49 -3.41 5.88
C PHE A 102 0.55 -3.13 6.96
N THR A 103 1.68 -2.56 6.55
CA THR A 103 2.73 -2.10 7.47
C THR A 103 2.22 -0.96 8.35
N ALA A 104 1.37 -0.10 7.78
CA ALA A 104 0.68 0.96 8.50
C ALA A 104 -0.71 1.21 7.92
N MET A 105 -1.63 1.69 8.76
CA MET A 105 -2.96 2.14 8.33
C MET A 105 -3.17 3.57 8.81
N ILE A 106 -3.28 4.49 7.85
CA ILE A 106 -3.47 5.92 8.08
C ILE A 106 -4.91 6.28 7.79
N ILE A 107 -5.59 6.71 8.85
CA ILE A 107 -7.03 6.89 8.85
C ILE A 107 -7.34 8.34 9.22
N SER A 108 -8.20 9.00 8.43
CA SER A 108 -8.49 10.43 8.57
C SER A 108 -8.98 10.81 9.97
N GLU A 109 -9.74 9.94 10.64
CA GLU A 109 -10.21 10.15 12.01
C GLU A 109 -9.04 10.40 12.97
N ASN A 110 -7.95 9.63 12.85
CA ASN A 110 -6.77 9.75 13.71
C ASN A 110 -5.92 10.95 13.31
N ILE A 111 -5.80 11.21 12.01
CA ILE A 111 -4.98 12.31 11.48
C ILE A 111 -5.67 13.68 11.64
N LYS A 112 -7.00 13.71 11.82
CA LYS A 112 -7.82 14.94 11.82
C LYS A 112 -7.64 15.75 10.53
N ALA A 113 -7.53 15.05 9.40
CA ALA A 113 -7.53 15.58 8.05
C ALA A 113 -8.00 14.50 7.08
N THR A 114 -8.55 14.89 5.94
CA THR A 114 -8.98 13.97 4.87
C THR A 114 -8.18 14.23 3.60
N LYS A 115 -8.11 13.25 2.69
CA LYS A 115 -7.62 13.48 1.34
C LYS A 115 -8.48 14.55 0.63
N PRO A 116 -7.91 15.44 -0.20
CA PRO A 116 -6.54 15.46 -0.73
C PRO A 116 -5.53 16.19 0.16
N SER A 117 -5.79 16.40 1.46
CA SER A 117 -4.84 17.09 2.34
C SER A 117 -3.48 16.39 2.32
N PRO A 118 -2.37 17.12 2.07
CA PRO A 118 -1.02 16.55 2.13
C PRO A 118 -0.72 15.84 3.45
N ARG A 119 -1.37 16.24 4.54
CA ARG A 119 -1.19 15.66 5.87
C ARG A 119 -1.43 14.14 5.90
N MET A 120 -2.38 13.63 5.10
CA MET A 120 -2.66 12.19 5.03
C MET A 120 -1.48 11.42 4.43
N PHE A 121 -0.98 11.86 3.28
CA PHE A 121 0.14 11.24 2.58
C PHE A 121 1.47 11.40 3.34
N LYS A 122 1.71 12.57 3.94
CA LYS A 122 2.89 12.79 4.80
C LYS A 122 2.88 11.90 6.04
N ALA A 123 1.71 11.69 6.65
CA ALA A 123 1.56 10.77 7.78
C ALA A 123 1.81 9.30 7.36
N ALA A 124 1.34 8.91 6.16
CA ALA A 124 1.61 7.58 5.59
C ALA A 124 3.09 7.33 5.34
N ALA A 125 3.78 8.28 4.72
CA ALA A 125 5.23 8.20 4.53
C ALA A 125 5.96 8.16 5.88
N GLY A 126 5.63 9.05 6.81
CA GLY A 126 6.30 9.12 8.12
C GLY A 126 6.09 7.87 8.98
N ALA A 127 4.94 7.18 8.88
CA ALA A 127 4.65 5.96 9.64
C ALA A 127 5.56 4.78 9.25
N ILE A 128 6.18 4.84 8.09
CA ILE A 128 7.19 3.87 7.61
C ILE A 128 8.55 4.54 7.40
N GLU A 129 8.81 5.61 8.19
CA GLU A 129 10.09 6.31 8.28
C GLU A 129 10.59 6.96 6.97
N LEU A 130 9.67 7.29 6.06
CA LEU A 130 9.98 7.96 4.80
C LEU A 130 9.81 9.47 4.89
N ASN A 131 10.56 10.18 4.07
CA ASN A 131 10.54 11.63 3.98
C ASN A 131 10.29 12.10 2.53
N GLU A 132 10.32 13.42 2.30
CA GLU A 132 10.00 14.01 1.00
C GLU A 132 10.93 13.52 -0.14
N ALA A 133 12.17 13.14 0.16
CA ALA A 133 13.09 12.58 -0.83
C ALA A 133 12.65 11.20 -1.35
N ASP A 134 11.81 10.49 -0.60
CA ASP A 134 11.29 9.17 -0.95
C ASP A 134 10.00 9.24 -1.79
N TYR A 135 9.38 10.40 -2.00
CA TYR A 135 8.07 10.46 -2.65
C TYR A 135 8.08 9.92 -4.09
N SER A 136 9.22 10.03 -4.77
CA SER A 136 9.42 9.48 -6.12
C SER A 136 9.36 7.94 -6.20
N ARG A 137 9.48 7.24 -5.07
CA ARG A 137 9.34 5.77 -4.99
C ARG A 137 8.05 5.31 -4.31
N ILE A 138 7.08 6.20 -4.16
CA ILE A 138 5.75 5.89 -3.63
C ILE A 138 4.74 5.94 -4.78
N VAL A 139 3.81 4.99 -4.79
CA VAL A 139 2.60 5.03 -5.61
C VAL A 139 1.37 5.17 -4.71
N MET A 140 0.44 6.04 -5.08
CA MET A 140 -0.91 6.09 -4.48
C MET A 140 -1.91 5.48 -5.45
N VAL A 141 -2.63 4.46 -5.00
CA VAL A 141 -3.71 3.82 -5.75
C VAL A 141 -5.03 4.14 -5.08
N GLY A 142 -5.96 4.68 -5.85
CA GLY A 142 -7.30 5.01 -5.38
C GLY A 142 -8.26 5.25 -6.52
N ASN A 143 -9.53 5.43 -6.19
CA ASN A 143 -10.62 5.54 -7.15
C ASN A 143 -11.23 6.95 -7.18
N ASN A 144 -10.67 7.92 -6.47
CA ASN A 144 -11.19 9.28 -6.41
C ASN A 144 -10.17 10.30 -6.92
N LEU A 145 -10.40 10.84 -8.11
CA LEU A 145 -9.53 11.83 -8.75
C LEU A 145 -9.27 13.05 -7.86
N SER A 146 -10.33 13.62 -7.27
CA SER A 146 -10.23 14.84 -6.45
C SER A 146 -9.54 14.65 -5.09
N ARG A 147 -9.39 13.39 -4.65
CA ARG A 147 -8.84 13.05 -3.33
C ARG A 147 -7.50 12.33 -3.43
N ASP A 148 -7.48 11.16 -4.05
CA ASP A 148 -6.31 10.28 -4.10
C ASP A 148 -5.29 10.83 -5.08
N ILE A 149 -5.73 11.07 -6.32
CA ILE A 149 -4.87 11.49 -7.42
C ILE A 149 -4.38 12.90 -7.18
N LYS A 150 -5.29 13.84 -6.91
CA LYS A 150 -4.94 15.22 -6.58
C LYS A 150 -3.98 15.34 -5.39
N GLY A 151 -4.23 14.56 -4.33
CA GLY A 151 -3.41 14.58 -3.14
C GLY A 151 -2.01 14.03 -3.37
N ALA A 152 -1.90 12.93 -4.12
CA ALA A 152 -0.62 12.33 -4.50
C ALA A 152 0.18 13.25 -5.44
N ASN A 153 -0.46 13.77 -6.48
CA ASN A 153 0.16 14.67 -7.45
C ASN A 153 0.73 15.93 -6.81
N ALA A 154 0.04 16.50 -5.81
CA ALA A 154 0.51 17.67 -5.08
C ALA A 154 1.84 17.46 -4.33
N LEU A 155 2.24 16.20 -4.13
CA LEU A 155 3.49 15.81 -3.46
C LEU A 155 4.50 15.17 -4.42
N GLY A 156 4.18 15.04 -5.71
CA GLY A 156 5.02 14.31 -6.67
C GLY A 156 5.07 12.80 -6.40
N ILE A 157 4.06 12.25 -5.70
CA ILE A 157 3.84 10.82 -5.56
C ILE A 157 3.18 10.33 -6.84
N THR A 158 3.65 9.19 -7.38
CA THR A 158 3.07 8.61 -8.60
C THR A 158 1.62 8.21 -8.34
N SER A 159 0.68 8.65 -9.17
CA SER A 159 -0.75 8.40 -8.97
C SER A 159 -1.30 7.32 -9.92
N VAL A 160 -2.06 6.38 -9.36
CA VAL A 160 -2.73 5.30 -10.10
C VAL A 160 -4.22 5.37 -9.83
N PHE A 161 -4.99 5.69 -10.86
CA PHE A 161 -6.45 5.73 -10.80
C PHE A 161 -7.04 4.36 -11.11
N LEU A 162 -7.79 3.79 -10.17
CA LEU A 162 -8.56 2.56 -10.37
C LEU A 162 -9.99 2.90 -10.81
N SER A 163 -10.29 2.69 -12.09
CA SER A 163 -11.54 3.12 -12.73
C SER A 163 -12.67 2.07 -12.66
N TRP A 164 -12.65 1.16 -11.68
CA TRP A 164 -13.59 0.03 -11.62
C TRP A 164 -15.03 0.46 -11.27
N THR A 165 -15.19 1.46 -10.39
CA THR A 165 -16.49 1.95 -9.90
C THR A 165 -16.99 3.13 -10.71
N SER A 166 -18.30 3.25 -10.92
CA SER A 166 -18.94 4.42 -11.54
C SER A 166 -19.43 5.46 -10.53
N ARG A 167 -19.19 5.25 -9.23
CA ARG A 167 -19.65 6.14 -8.16
C ARG A 167 -18.98 7.52 -8.14
N TYR A 168 -17.82 7.65 -8.78
CA TYR A 168 -17.02 8.87 -8.78
C TYR A 168 -16.68 9.31 -10.22
N PRO A 169 -16.39 10.60 -10.47
CA PRO A 169 -16.02 11.09 -11.79
C PRO A 169 -14.75 10.43 -12.30
N HIS A 170 -14.75 10.02 -13.58
CA HIS A 170 -13.57 9.49 -14.28
C HIS A 170 -12.85 10.54 -15.13
N THR A 171 -13.40 11.76 -15.21
CA THR A 171 -12.80 12.87 -15.93
C THR A 171 -12.17 13.83 -14.93
N PRO A 172 -10.85 14.11 -15.04
CA PRO A 172 -10.20 15.12 -14.21
C PRO A 172 -10.88 16.48 -14.36
N ALA A 173 -11.12 17.18 -13.24
CA ALA A 173 -11.64 18.54 -13.28
C ALA A 173 -10.59 19.54 -13.78
N ASP A 174 -9.31 19.27 -13.50
CA ASP A 174 -8.15 20.05 -13.92
C ASP A 174 -6.87 19.18 -13.93
N GLU A 175 -5.74 19.76 -14.31
CA GLU A 175 -4.45 19.05 -14.39
C GLU A 175 -3.98 18.46 -13.07
N SER A 176 -4.40 19.00 -11.92
CA SER A 176 -4.04 18.44 -10.62
C SER A 176 -4.67 17.07 -10.37
N GLU A 177 -5.79 16.78 -11.04
CA GLU A 177 -6.53 15.51 -10.95
C GLU A 177 -6.14 14.51 -12.04
N ARG A 178 -5.20 14.85 -12.93
CA ARG A 178 -4.76 13.96 -14.01
C ARG A 178 -3.90 12.83 -13.44
N PRO A 179 -4.31 11.55 -13.57
CA PRO A 179 -3.50 10.45 -13.06
C PRO A 179 -2.28 10.20 -13.94
N ASP A 180 -1.19 9.70 -13.35
CA ASP A 180 -0.03 9.21 -14.10
C ASP A 180 -0.36 7.89 -14.83
N TYR A 181 -1.15 7.04 -14.16
CA TYR A 181 -1.62 5.76 -14.69
C TYR A 181 -3.09 5.53 -14.36
N THR A 182 -3.77 4.80 -15.25
CA THR A 182 -5.13 4.31 -15.01
C THR A 182 -5.14 2.80 -15.17
N ILE A 183 -5.78 2.10 -14.25
CA ILE A 183 -6.07 0.67 -14.31
C ILE A 183 -7.57 0.44 -14.18
N ALA A 184 -8.11 -0.58 -14.84
CA ALA A 184 -9.55 -0.87 -14.82
C ALA A 184 -9.94 -1.80 -13.65
N GLU A 185 -9.03 -2.69 -13.25
CA GLU A 185 -9.27 -3.71 -12.24
C GLU A 185 -8.05 -3.92 -11.32
N PRO A 186 -8.23 -4.42 -10.08
CA PRO A 186 -7.14 -4.53 -9.10
C PRO A 186 -5.91 -5.32 -9.57
N LEU A 187 -6.10 -6.39 -10.36
CA LEU A 187 -5.00 -7.26 -10.77
C LEU A 187 -4.03 -6.59 -11.76
N GLU A 188 -4.47 -5.59 -12.52
CA GLU A 188 -3.60 -4.80 -13.41
C GLU A 188 -2.50 -4.06 -12.64
N LEU A 189 -2.74 -3.75 -11.35
CA LEU A 189 -1.74 -3.14 -10.50
C LEU A 189 -0.49 -4.02 -10.37
N LEU A 190 -0.64 -5.34 -10.39
CA LEU A 190 0.46 -6.29 -10.19
C LEU A 190 1.55 -6.18 -11.25
N GLU A 191 1.18 -5.92 -12.51
CA GLU A 191 2.15 -5.71 -13.59
C GLU A 191 2.74 -4.29 -13.52
N LEU A 192 1.89 -3.29 -13.27
CA LEU A 192 2.32 -1.89 -13.19
C LEU A 192 3.38 -1.68 -12.11
N VAL A 193 3.20 -2.22 -10.90
CA VAL A 193 4.17 -2.02 -9.82
C VAL A 193 5.51 -2.71 -10.09
N GLU A 194 5.53 -3.85 -10.80
CA GLU A 194 6.78 -4.50 -11.19
C GLU A 194 7.55 -3.63 -12.18
N LYS A 195 6.86 -3.04 -13.16
CA LYS A 195 7.46 -2.11 -14.13
C LYS A 195 8.03 -0.86 -13.43
N LEU A 196 7.25 -0.25 -12.54
CA LEU A 196 7.68 0.94 -11.79
C LEU A 196 8.85 0.63 -10.87
N ASN A 197 8.80 -0.49 -10.14
CA ASN A 197 9.91 -0.91 -9.28
C ASN A 197 11.18 -1.21 -10.08
N ALA A 198 11.08 -1.86 -11.24
CA ALA A 198 12.22 -2.11 -12.12
C ALA A 198 12.86 -0.80 -12.62
N ALA A 199 12.06 0.21 -12.97
CA ALA A 199 12.57 1.52 -13.37
C ALA A 199 13.36 2.21 -12.24
N LEU A 200 12.89 2.12 -10.98
CA LEU A 200 13.61 2.65 -9.82
C LEU A 200 14.95 1.94 -9.57
N LEU A 201 15.05 0.65 -9.89
CA LEU A 201 16.30 -0.10 -9.76
C LEU A 201 17.32 0.29 -10.83
N ASN A 202 16.87 0.55 -12.06
CA ASN A 202 17.74 0.93 -13.18
C ASN A 202 18.25 2.38 -13.09
N ASN A 203 17.58 3.26 -12.34
CA ASN A 203 17.99 4.66 -12.17
C ASN A 203 19.05 4.89 -11.08
N VAL A 204 19.54 3.81 -10.44
CA VAL A 204 20.55 3.87 -9.36
C VAL A 204 21.92 3.32 -9.81
N SER A 205 22.07 3.02 -11.11
CA SER A 205 23.33 2.60 -11.73
C SER A 205 24.05 3.75 -12.45
#